data_AF-A0A4R5NS06-F1
#
_entry.id   AF-A0A4R5NS06-F1
#
_cell.length_a   1.000
_cell.length_b   1.000
_cell.length_c   1.000
_cell.angle_alpha   90.00
_cell.angle_beta   90.00
_cell.angle_gamma   90.00
#
_symmetry.space_group_name_H-M   'P 1'
#
loop_
_entity.id
_entity.type
_entity.pdbx_description
1 polymer ?
#
loop_
_entity_poly.entity_id
_entity_poly.type
_entity_poly.pdbx_seq_one_letter_code
_entity_poly.pdbx_strand_id
1 'polypeptide(L)'
;MNIEKFLGNKPLDPEIKAYFDSEELKFGNQILTTRFKLGFTQEDTAARLGLSLLDYLKYEGGSKEFTLDDYKTILKKIEDFKAPIK
;
A
#
# COMPACT_ATOMS: atom_id res chain seq x y z
N MET A 1 -2.07 9.02 9.18
CA MET A 1 -2.73 8.41 10.35
C MET A 1 -1.83 8.62 11.56
N ASN A 2 -2.30 9.21 12.67
CA ASN A 2 -1.49 9.35 13.89
C ASN A 2 -1.82 8.18 14.82
N ILE A 3 -0.96 7.16 14.86
CA ILE A 3 -1.21 5.90 15.57
C ILE A 3 -1.11 6.05 17.10
N GLU A 4 -0.36 7.02 17.59
CA GLU A 4 -0.19 7.27 19.04
C GLU A 4 -1.52 7.65 19.70
N LYS A 5 -2.42 8.30 18.94
CA LYS A 5 -3.79 8.58 19.38
C LYS A 5 -4.60 7.31 19.67
N PHE A 6 -4.31 6.21 19.00
CA PHE A 6 -5.00 4.92 19.21
C PHE A 6 -4.39 4.11 20.36
N LEU A 7 -3.14 4.36 20.72
CA LEU A 7 -2.42 3.66 21.80
C LEU A 7 -2.51 4.38 23.16
N GLY A 8 -3.36 5.39 23.28
CA GLY A 8 -3.51 6.17 24.50
C GLY A 8 -2.28 7.03 24.84
N ASN A 9 -1.63 7.60 23.82
CA ASN A 9 -0.43 8.43 23.95
C ASN A 9 0.80 7.73 24.56
N LYS A 10 0.84 6.39 24.55
CA LYS A 10 2.07 5.67 24.85
C LYS A 10 3.04 5.84 23.68
N PRO A 11 4.33 6.14 23.95
CA PRO A 11 5.32 6.22 22.88
C PRO A 11 5.41 4.86 22.20
N LEU A 12 5.40 4.89 20.87
CA LEU A 12 5.70 3.72 20.06
C LEU A 12 7.15 3.30 20.29
N ASP A 13 7.39 2.00 20.18
CA ASP A 13 8.73 1.50 19.95
C ASP A 13 9.35 2.24 18.72
N PRO A 14 10.61 2.71 18.79
CA PRO A 14 11.21 3.48 17.71
C PRO A 14 11.20 2.78 16.35
N GLU A 15 11.35 1.46 16.32
CA GLU A 15 11.34 0.68 15.08
C GLU A 15 9.93 0.65 14.50
N ILE A 16 8.92 0.45 15.35
CA ILE A 16 7.51 0.50 14.95
C ILE A 16 7.15 1.90 14.44
N LYS A 17 7.59 2.95 15.13
CA LYS A 17 7.37 4.33 14.70
C LYS A 17 8.00 4.60 13.34
N ALA A 18 9.25 4.18 13.15
CA ALA A 18 9.98 4.35 11.88
C ALA A 18 9.28 3.60 10.73
N TYR A 19 8.72 2.42 10.98
CA TYR A 19 7.89 1.73 9.99
C TYR A 19 6.63 2.53 9.64
N PHE A 20 5.89 3.04 10.62
CA PHE A 20 4.67 3.83 10.35
C PHE A 20 4.94 5.16 9.64
N ASP A 21 6.13 5.73 9.85
CA ASP A 21 6.54 6.98 9.21
C ASP A 21 7.23 6.77 7.84
N SER A 22 7.50 5.52 7.46
CA SER A 22 8.22 5.16 6.24
C SER A 22 7.49 5.62 4.96
N GLU A 23 8.26 5.95 3.92
CA GLU A 23 7.71 6.35 2.62
C GLU A 23 7.07 5.15 1.91
N GLU A 24 7.64 3.96 2.07
CA GLU A 24 7.11 2.71 1.54
C GLU A 24 5.69 2.46 2.06
N LEU A 25 5.45 2.63 3.36
CA LEU A 25 4.12 2.48 3.93
C LEU A 25 3.16 3.59 3.47
N LYS A 26 3.64 4.81 3.25
CA LYS A 26 2.82 5.89 2.69
C LYS A 26 2.34 5.54 1.28
N PHE A 27 3.23 5.05 0.41
CA PHE A 27 2.85 4.59 -0.92
C PHE A 27 1.98 3.33 -0.88
N GLY A 28 2.27 2.37 -0.01
CA GLY A 28 1.44 1.18 0.19
C GLY A 28 0.00 1.53 0.57
N ASN A 29 -0.19 2.51 1.47
CA ASN A 29 -1.51 3.03 1.80
C ASN A 29 -2.21 3.75 0.64
N GLN A 30 -1.46 4.45 -0.22
CA GLN A 30 -2.02 5.05 -1.44
C GLN A 30 -2.49 3.98 -2.42
N ILE A 31 -1.68 2.93 -2.65
CA ILE A 31 -2.03 1.77 -3.48
C ILE A 31 -3.32 1.12 -2.97
N LEU A 32 -3.39 0.83 -1.67
CA LEU A 32 -4.57 0.25 -1.02
C LEU A 32 -5.81 1.14 -1.19
N THR A 33 -5.65 2.44 -0.96
CA THR A 33 -6.75 3.41 -1.08
C THR A 33 -7.25 3.50 -2.52
N THR A 34 -6.36 3.55 -3.50
CA THR A 34 -6.71 3.59 -4.92
C THR A 34 -7.41 2.32 -5.34
N ARG A 35 -6.92 1.14 -4.94
CA ARG A 35 -7.58 -0.14 -5.19
C ARG A 35 -9.01 -0.16 -4.64
N PHE A 36 -9.22 0.26 -3.39
CA PHE A 36 -10.56 0.29 -2.81
C PHE A 36 -11.50 1.28 -3.50
N LYS A 37 -11.01 2.45 -3.92
CA LYS A 37 -11.80 3.41 -4.71
C LYS A 37 -12.25 2.81 -6.04
N LEU A 38 -11.42 1.98 -6.65
CA LEU A 38 -11.74 1.26 -7.88
C LEU A 38 -12.59 0.01 -7.63
N GLY A 39 -12.81 -0.41 -6.38
CA GLY A 39 -13.63 -1.58 -6.06
C GLY A 39 -12.98 -2.92 -6.43
N PHE A 40 -11.65 -3.00 -6.53
CA PHE A 40 -10.95 -4.24 -6.83
C PHE A 40 -10.54 -5.02 -5.58
N THR A 41 -10.51 -6.34 -5.69
CA THR A 41 -9.84 -7.22 -4.71
C THR A 41 -8.33 -7.16 -4.88
N GLN A 42 -7.60 -7.68 -3.89
CA GLN A 42 -6.14 -7.75 -3.96
C GLN A 42 -5.71 -8.71 -5.08
N GLU A 43 -6.42 -9.83 -5.24
CA GLU A 43 -6.22 -10.82 -6.29
C GLU A 43 -6.44 -10.24 -7.69
N ASP A 44 -7.55 -9.52 -7.90
CA ASP A 44 -7.84 -8.87 -9.19
C ASP A 44 -6.75 -7.86 -9.55
N THR A 45 -6.28 -7.10 -8.56
CA THR A 45 -5.26 -6.07 -8.75
C THR A 45 -3.91 -6.70 -9.07
N ALA A 46 -3.51 -7.74 -8.34
CA ALA A 46 -2.30 -8.51 -8.60
C ALA A 46 -2.30 -9.12 -10.01
N ALA A 47 -3.41 -9.74 -10.41
CA ALA A 47 -3.57 -10.31 -11.74
C ALA A 47 -3.46 -9.25 -12.86
N ARG A 48 -4.07 -8.08 -12.69
CA ARG A 48 -3.99 -6.96 -13.65
C ARG A 48 -2.58 -6.37 -13.77
N LEU A 49 -1.82 -6.38 -12.68
CA LEU A 49 -0.42 -5.93 -12.67
C LEU A 49 0.55 -7.00 -13.20
N GLY A 50 0.11 -8.25 -13.38
CA GLY A 50 0.97 -9.37 -13.72
C GLY A 50 1.90 -9.77 -12.56
N LEU A 51 1.46 -9.59 -11.32
CA LEU A 51 2.21 -9.92 -10.10
C LEU A 51 1.63 -11.14 -9.39
N SER A 52 2.46 -11.77 -8.54
CA SER A 52 1.93 -12.69 -7.54
C SER A 52 1.10 -11.93 -6.50
N LEU A 53 0.11 -12.59 -5.89
CA LEU A 53 -0.64 -11.99 -4.78
C LEU A 53 0.31 -11.56 -3.63
N LEU A 54 1.30 -12.40 -3.31
CA LEU A 54 2.26 -12.11 -2.25
C LEU A 54 3.06 -10.83 -2.52
N ASP A 55 3.56 -10.65 -3.74
CA ASP A 55 4.30 -9.43 -4.10
C ASP A 55 3.41 -8.19 -4.04
N TYR A 56 2.16 -8.31 -4.49
CA TYR A 56 1.20 -7.23 -4.37
C TYR A 56 0.92 -6.86 -2.90
N LEU A 57 0.75 -7.84 -2.01
CA LEU A 57 0.57 -7.60 -0.58
C LEU A 57 1.79 -6.92 0.06
N LYS A 58 3.00 -7.23 -0.40
CA LYS A 58 4.22 -6.54 0.04
C LYS A 58 4.22 -5.07 -0.34
N TYR A 59 3.68 -4.70 -1.52
CA TYR A 59 3.46 -3.29 -1.87
C TYR A 59 2.43 -2.64 -0.95
N GLU A 60 1.23 -3.22 -0.76
CA GLU A 60 0.24 -2.62 0.15
C GLU A 60 0.76 -2.48 1.60
N GLY A 61 1.61 -3.42 2.03
CA GLY A 61 2.24 -3.44 3.35
C GLY A 61 3.48 -2.55 3.51
N GLY A 62 3.92 -1.83 2.48
CA GLY A 62 5.10 -0.96 2.59
C GLY A 62 6.41 -1.71 2.84
N SER A 63 6.59 -2.88 2.22
CA SER A 63 7.85 -3.63 2.28
C SER A 63 9.05 -2.82 1.76
N LYS A 64 10.19 -2.97 2.44
CA LYS A 64 11.49 -2.38 2.04
C LYS A 64 12.24 -3.20 0.98
N GLU A 65 11.62 -4.28 0.48
CA GLU A 65 12.20 -5.09 -0.61
C GLU A 65 12.15 -4.38 -1.98
N PHE A 66 11.33 -3.32 -2.10
CA PHE A 66 11.15 -2.56 -3.34
C PHE A 66 11.63 -1.11 -3.18
N THR A 67 12.02 -0.49 -4.29
CA THR A 67 12.41 0.92 -4.31
C THR A 67 11.18 1.83 -4.33
N LEU A 68 11.32 3.08 -3.91
CA LEU A 68 10.23 4.06 -3.99
C LEU A 68 9.74 4.30 -5.44
N ASP A 69 10.58 4.09 -6.45
CA ASP A 69 10.18 4.21 -7.85
C ASP A 69 9.36 3.00 -8.33
N ASP A 70 9.60 1.82 -7.77
CA ASP A 70 8.73 0.66 -7.98
C ASP A 70 7.32 0.94 -7.44
N TYR A 71 7.23 1.50 -6.23
CA TYR A 71 5.96 1.93 -5.63
C TYR A 71 5.20 2.94 -6.50
N LYS A 72 5.88 3.99 -6.96
CA LYS A 72 5.28 4.99 -7.86
C LYS A 72 4.80 4.35 -9.16
N THR A 73 5.57 3.42 -9.70
CA THR A 73 5.22 2.69 -10.92
C THR A 73 3.97 1.85 -10.74
N ILE A 74 3.87 1.10 -9.64
CA ILE A 74 2.68 0.30 -9.32
C ILE A 74 1.47 1.20 -9.09
N LEU A 75 1.61 2.26 -8.30
CA LEU A 75 0.53 3.21 -8.04
C LEU A 75 -0.03 3.80 -9.35
N LYS A 76 0.85 4.29 -10.23
CA LYS A 76 0.45 4.84 -11.52
C LYS A 76 -0.30 3.80 -12.38
N LYS A 77 0.21 2.56 -12.44
CA LYS A 77 -0.46 1.47 -13.17
C LYS A 77 -1.88 1.21 -12.65
N ILE A 78 -2.07 1.24 -11.33
CA ILE A 78 -3.39 1.02 -10.71
C ILE A 78 -4.31 2.22 -10.98
N GLU A 79 -3.80 3.45 -10.95
CA GLU A 79 -4.57 4.66 -11.29
C GLU A 79 -5.08 4.64 -12.74
N ASP A 80 -4.33 4.01 -13.66
CA ASP A 80 -4.73 3.82 -15.05
C ASP A 80 -5.78 2.71 -15.25
N PHE A 81 -6.14 1.95 -14.20
CA PHE A 81 -7.18 0.93 -14.31
C PHE A 81 -8.56 1.58 -14.42
N LYS A 82 -9.39 1.04 -15.31
CA LYS A 82 -10.82 1.36 -15.36
C LYS A 82 -11.54 0.60 -14.26
N ALA A 83 -12.43 1.27 -13.53
CA ALA A 83 -13.29 0.62 -12.54
C ALA A 83 -14.04 -0.59 -13.16
N PRO A 84 -14.29 -1.66 -12.40
CA PRO A 84 -15.06 -2.79 -12.86
C PRO A 84 -16.46 -2.31 -13.25
N ILE A 85 -16.94 -2.80 -14.39
CA ILE A 85 -18.33 -2.59 -14.81
C ILE A 85 -19.19 -3.38 -13.81
N LYS A 86 -20.04 -2.65 -13.07
CA LYS A 86 -20.98 -3.21 -12.09
C LYS A 86 -22.13 -3.92 -12.78
#